data_AF-A0A1A9BD22-F1
#
_entry.id   AF-A0A1A9BD22-F1
#
_cell.length_a   1.000
_cell.length_b   1.000
_cell.length_c   1.000
_cell.angle_alpha   90.00
_cell.angle_beta   90.00
_cell.angle_gamma   90.00
#
_symmetry.space_group_name_H-M   'P 1'
#
loop_
_entity.id
_entity.type
_entity.pdbx_description
1 polymer ?
#
loop_
_entity_poly.entity_id
_entity_poly.type
_entity_poly.pdbx_seq_one_letter_code
_entity_poly.pdbx_strand_id
1 'polypeptide(L)'
;MTVLDDRALNRATLARQLLLDRADLPVADAVAHLCGLQAQEPQEPYVGLWSRLRDVDPADLSDLLVRRRLVRTHLMRRTVHLLTADDVLAWRSRHDGMLRQRVLGVYRGALDGVDLDDLAAAGRAALADGTPRTTAEVVRVLADRWPAADRRALGEMLIALVPTAQAPPRGLWRTTAGVRTVALAGWLGREVDPPAPEGTDPVGRDLVRRYLAAYGPAASADLRAWCGLAGLPAAVAAVRDELVSFRDERGRVLLDLPDAPRPDPDTPAPARFLPAFDNAVLGYHDRTRIIDDAHRLLSVGGARFVLLDGRVAGTWTVDAGTVVVTPLRAFTRAERAAAAEEGRAVASFLSDGENQRVRVAASPR
;
A
#
# COMPACT_ATOMS: atom_id res chain seq x y z
N MET A 1 4.75 28.48 15.22
CA MET A 1 4.45 27.26 14.42
C MET A 1 3.12 26.73 14.90
N THR A 2 2.12 26.64 14.02
CA THR A 2 0.75 26.22 14.36
C THR A 2 0.75 24.78 14.89
N VAL A 3 -0.05 24.52 15.93
CA VAL A 3 -0.25 23.18 16.51
C VAL A 3 -1.49 22.56 15.88
N LEU A 4 -1.40 21.30 15.46
CA LEU A 4 -2.50 20.49 14.92
C LEU A 4 -2.79 19.35 15.88
N ASP A 5 -4.04 19.23 16.32
CA ASP A 5 -4.50 18.10 17.12
C ASP A 5 -4.77 16.86 16.24
N ASP A 6 -5.04 15.72 16.90
CA ASP A 6 -5.34 14.47 16.20
C ASP A 6 -6.55 14.60 15.26
N ARG A 7 -7.49 15.49 15.55
CA ARG A 7 -8.70 15.72 14.74
C ARG A 7 -8.39 16.48 13.45
N ALA A 8 -7.60 17.54 13.53
CA ALA A 8 -7.10 18.29 12.38
C ALA A 8 -6.24 17.39 11.48
N LEU A 9 -5.34 16.59 12.07
CA LEU A 9 -4.52 15.63 11.35
C LEU A 9 -5.35 14.53 10.70
N ASN A 10 -6.42 14.08 11.36
CA ASN A 10 -7.39 13.15 10.79
C ASN A 10 -8.06 13.73 9.54
N ARG A 11 -8.62 14.95 9.61
CA ARG A 11 -9.29 15.57 8.45
C ARG A 11 -8.35 15.84 7.28
N ALA A 12 -7.14 16.31 7.57
CA ALA A 12 -6.08 16.45 6.59
C ALA A 12 -5.75 15.11 5.89
N THR A 13 -5.69 14.02 6.67
CA THR A 13 -5.43 12.66 6.15
C THR A 13 -6.59 12.19 5.29
N LEU A 14 -7.84 12.28 5.76
CA LEU A 14 -9.01 11.80 5.01
C LEU A 14 -9.24 12.59 3.72
N ALA A 15 -8.97 13.90 3.71
CA ALA A 15 -9.05 14.71 2.50
C ALA A 15 -8.06 14.21 1.44
N ARG A 16 -6.79 14.02 1.81
CA ARG A 16 -5.75 13.54 0.90
C ARG A 16 -5.91 12.09 0.51
N GLN A 17 -6.52 11.28 1.37
CA GLN A 17 -6.81 9.86 1.08
C GLN A 17 -8.10 9.67 0.28
N LEU A 18 -8.81 10.75 -0.11
CA LEU A 18 -10.09 10.70 -0.84
C LEU A 18 -11.18 9.97 -0.06
N LEU A 19 -11.17 10.10 1.27
CA LEU A 19 -12.09 9.42 2.19
C LEU A 19 -13.17 10.35 2.75
N LEU A 20 -12.97 11.67 2.73
CA LEU A 20 -14.03 12.63 3.07
C LEU A 20 -15.11 12.66 1.98
N ASP A 21 -14.69 12.65 0.72
CA ASP A 21 -15.54 12.58 -0.45
C ASP A 21 -14.90 11.63 -1.45
N ARG A 22 -15.72 10.82 -2.14
CA ARG A 22 -15.23 9.94 -3.19
C ARG A 22 -14.89 10.81 -4.39
N ALA A 23 -13.69 10.67 -4.93
CA ALA A 23 -13.22 11.47 -6.04
C ALA A 23 -13.75 10.97 -7.39
N ASP A 24 -13.89 11.89 -8.33
CA ASP A 24 -14.08 11.59 -9.75
C ASP A 24 -12.69 11.60 -10.43
N LEU A 25 -11.98 10.47 -10.29
CA LEU A 25 -10.62 10.29 -10.81
C LEU A 25 -10.51 8.94 -11.50
N PRO A 26 -9.75 8.85 -12.61
CA PRO A 26 -9.37 7.56 -13.18
C PRO A 26 -8.63 6.70 -12.15
N VAL A 27 -8.85 5.38 -12.21
CA VAL A 27 -8.22 4.42 -11.29
C VAL A 27 -6.70 4.55 -11.25
N ALA A 28 -6.05 4.71 -12.40
CA ALA A 28 -4.59 4.85 -12.46
C ALA A 28 -4.09 6.11 -11.74
N ASP A 29 -4.81 7.22 -11.85
CA ASP A 29 -4.46 8.49 -11.23
C ASP A 29 -4.66 8.43 -9.71
N ALA A 30 -5.71 7.74 -9.26
CA ALA A 30 -5.91 7.46 -7.84
C ALA A 30 -4.79 6.60 -7.26
N VAL A 31 -4.38 5.54 -7.97
CA VAL A 31 -3.24 4.69 -7.57
C VAL A 31 -1.95 5.50 -7.49
N ALA A 32 -1.69 6.36 -8.48
CA ALA A 32 -0.53 7.25 -8.49
C ALA A 32 -0.57 8.24 -7.31
N HIS A 33 -1.70 8.92 -7.12
CA HIS A 33 -1.90 9.88 -6.02
C HIS A 33 -1.64 9.23 -4.66
N LEU A 34 -2.19 8.04 -4.42
CA LEU A 34 -2.02 7.30 -3.18
C LEU A 34 -0.62 6.67 -3.01
N CYS A 35 0.29 6.89 -3.96
CA CYS A 35 1.62 6.28 -4.00
C CYS A 35 1.57 4.74 -3.97
N GLY A 36 0.60 4.17 -4.69
CA GLY A 36 0.30 2.74 -4.72
C GLY A 36 -0.56 2.26 -3.55
N LEU A 37 -1.22 1.11 -3.71
CA LEU A 37 -1.98 0.45 -2.64
C LEU A 37 -1.32 -0.87 -2.26
N GLN A 38 -1.31 -1.21 -0.98
CA GLN A 38 -0.83 -2.54 -0.58
C GLN A 38 -1.76 -3.62 -1.16
N ALA A 39 -1.17 -4.63 -1.81
CA ALA A 39 -1.86 -5.64 -2.62
C ALA A 39 -1.36 -7.07 -2.31
N GLN A 40 -0.98 -7.29 -1.05
CA GLN A 40 -0.60 -8.61 -0.52
C GLN A 40 -1.77 -9.59 -0.71
N GLU A 41 -2.94 -9.13 -0.28
CA GLU A 41 -4.22 -9.74 -0.63
C GLU A 41 -4.72 -9.12 -1.94
N PRO A 42 -4.91 -9.93 -3.00
CA PRO A 42 -5.12 -9.43 -4.37
C PRO A 42 -6.45 -8.69 -4.55
N GLN A 43 -7.44 -8.95 -3.72
CA GLN A 43 -8.79 -8.37 -3.83
C GLN A 43 -8.95 -7.07 -3.03
N GLU A 44 -8.06 -6.78 -2.09
CA GLU A 44 -8.16 -5.61 -1.21
C GLU A 44 -8.03 -4.26 -1.94
N PRO A 45 -7.19 -4.09 -2.99
CA PRO A 45 -7.13 -2.84 -3.74
C PRO A 45 -8.48 -2.42 -4.36
N TYR A 46 -9.33 -3.37 -4.74
CA TYR A 46 -10.66 -3.08 -5.29
C TYR A 46 -11.55 -2.34 -4.27
N VAL A 47 -11.58 -2.84 -3.04
CA VAL A 47 -12.32 -2.19 -1.93
C VAL A 47 -11.66 -0.88 -1.53
N GLY A 48 -10.33 -0.81 -1.57
CA GLY A 48 -9.56 0.42 -1.31
C GLY A 48 -9.90 1.55 -2.28
N LEU A 49 -10.05 1.23 -3.57
CA LEU A 49 -10.46 2.18 -4.60
C LEU A 49 -11.95 2.50 -4.53
N TRP A 50 -12.82 1.51 -4.29
CA TRP A 50 -14.26 1.73 -4.04
C TRP A 50 -14.54 2.69 -2.89
N SER A 51 -13.72 2.63 -1.84
CA SER A 51 -13.83 3.56 -0.70
C SER A 51 -13.52 5.01 -1.07
N ARG A 52 -12.85 5.24 -2.20
CA ARG A 52 -12.20 6.51 -2.57
C ARG A 52 -12.70 7.12 -3.86
N LEU A 53 -13.29 6.32 -4.76
CA LEU A 53 -13.68 6.75 -6.10
C LEU A 53 -15.18 6.58 -6.31
N ARG A 54 -15.77 7.54 -7.05
CA ARG A 54 -17.15 7.41 -7.53
C ARG A 54 -17.21 6.39 -8.65
N ASP A 55 -18.29 5.62 -8.69
CA ASP A 55 -18.65 4.71 -9.79
C ASP A 55 -17.51 3.80 -10.28
N VAL A 56 -16.67 3.31 -9.36
CA VAL A 56 -15.55 2.43 -9.74
C VAL A 56 -16.04 1.11 -10.31
N ASP A 57 -15.58 0.76 -11.51
CA ASP A 57 -15.76 -0.56 -12.09
C ASP A 57 -14.53 -1.44 -11.80
N PRO A 58 -14.68 -2.58 -11.10
CA PRO A 58 -13.60 -3.56 -10.94
C PRO A 58 -13.00 -4.06 -12.27
N ALA A 59 -13.76 -4.03 -13.36
CA ALA A 59 -13.25 -4.40 -14.68
C ALA A 59 -12.13 -3.44 -15.13
N ASP A 60 -12.23 -2.14 -14.82
CA ASP A 60 -11.21 -1.15 -15.21
C ASP A 60 -9.86 -1.43 -14.54
N LEU A 61 -9.86 -1.74 -13.23
CA LEU A 61 -8.63 -2.14 -12.53
C LEU A 61 -8.06 -3.45 -13.12
N SER A 62 -8.93 -4.43 -13.37
CA SER A 62 -8.52 -5.72 -13.94
C SER A 62 -7.89 -5.54 -15.33
N ASP A 63 -8.48 -4.67 -16.15
CA ASP A 63 -7.98 -4.32 -17.47
C ASP A 63 -6.63 -3.58 -17.39
N LEU A 64 -6.47 -2.62 -16.48
CA LEU A 64 -5.20 -1.92 -16.28
C LEU A 64 -4.05 -2.86 -15.88
N LEU A 65 -4.35 -3.94 -15.16
CA LEU A 65 -3.38 -5.02 -14.87
C LEU A 65 -3.03 -5.84 -16.11
N VAL A 66 -4.02 -6.20 -16.93
CA VAL A 66 -3.81 -6.93 -18.20
C VAL A 66 -3.03 -6.10 -19.20
N ARG A 67 -3.37 -4.82 -19.33
CA ARG A 67 -2.70 -3.82 -20.17
C ARG A 67 -1.38 -3.30 -19.58
N ARG A 68 -0.97 -3.84 -18.42
CA ARG A 68 0.32 -3.56 -17.77
C ARG A 68 0.54 -2.09 -17.40
N ARG A 69 -0.55 -1.32 -17.28
CA ARG A 69 -0.53 0.07 -16.82
C ARG A 69 -0.44 0.15 -15.31
N LEU A 70 -1.02 -0.84 -14.63
CA LEU A 70 -0.82 -1.10 -13.21
C LEU A 70 -0.06 -2.40 -13.02
N VAL A 71 0.81 -2.42 -12.01
CA VAL A 71 1.75 -3.50 -11.74
C VAL A 71 1.65 -3.90 -10.27
N ARG A 72 1.58 -5.20 -10.02
CA ARG A 72 1.70 -5.77 -8.67
C ARG A 72 3.13 -6.23 -8.46
N THR A 73 3.87 -5.62 -7.52
CA THR A 73 5.28 -5.96 -7.25
C THR A 73 5.67 -5.71 -5.80
N HIS A 74 6.79 -6.28 -5.35
CA HIS A 74 7.38 -5.94 -4.06
C HIS A 74 8.07 -4.57 -4.15
N LEU A 75 7.68 -3.64 -3.30
CA LEU A 75 8.31 -2.31 -3.24
C LEU A 75 8.50 -1.85 -1.79
N MET A 76 7.65 -0.96 -1.28
CA MET A 76 7.80 -0.44 0.08
C MET A 76 7.74 -1.57 1.09
N ARG A 77 8.67 -1.55 2.07
CA ARG A 77 8.70 -2.51 3.19
C ARG A 77 8.75 -4.00 2.78
N ARG A 78 9.11 -4.30 1.52
CA ARG A 78 9.09 -5.66 0.94
C ARG A 78 7.69 -6.31 0.95
N THR A 79 6.63 -5.52 0.89
CA THR A 79 5.27 -6.05 0.67
C THR A 79 4.82 -5.81 -0.77
N VAL A 80 3.88 -6.62 -1.23
CA VAL A 80 3.31 -6.47 -2.57
C VAL A 80 2.45 -5.21 -2.61
N HIS A 81 2.68 -4.34 -3.58
CA HIS A 81 1.89 -3.13 -3.85
C HIS A 81 1.38 -3.15 -5.29
N LEU A 82 0.20 -2.58 -5.50
CA LEU A 82 -0.37 -2.17 -6.79
C LEU A 82 0.10 -0.74 -7.06
N LEU A 83 0.85 -0.54 -8.12
CA LEU A 83 1.49 0.74 -8.49
C LEU A 83 1.27 0.99 -9.98
N THR A 84 1.41 2.24 -10.41
CA THR A 84 1.52 2.51 -11.86
C THR A 84 2.82 1.96 -12.42
N ALA A 85 2.85 1.61 -13.70
CA ALA A 85 4.07 1.15 -14.35
C ALA A 85 5.21 2.17 -14.22
N ASP A 86 4.90 3.47 -14.39
CA ASP A 86 5.89 4.54 -14.28
C ASP A 86 6.45 4.68 -12.85
N ASP A 87 5.60 4.57 -11.82
CA ASP A 87 6.05 4.62 -10.43
C ASP A 87 6.96 3.44 -10.08
N VAL A 88 6.65 2.23 -10.57
CA VAL A 88 7.53 1.08 -10.35
C VAL A 88 8.89 1.32 -10.99
N LEU A 89 8.93 1.76 -12.25
CA LEU A 89 10.18 1.99 -12.97
C LEU A 89 11.02 3.08 -12.31
N ALA A 90 10.40 4.17 -11.84
CA ALA A 90 11.08 5.27 -11.18
C ALA A 90 11.58 4.93 -9.77
N TRP A 91 10.83 4.13 -9.00
CA TRP A 91 11.11 3.92 -7.57
C TRP A 91 11.85 2.63 -7.25
N ARG A 92 11.85 1.65 -8.16
CA ARG A 92 12.35 0.30 -7.87
C ARG A 92 13.83 0.30 -7.51
N SER A 93 14.71 0.99 -8.24
CA SER A 93 16.15 1.01 -7.97
C SER A 93 16.48 1.59 -6.60
N ARG A 94 15.74 2.63 -6.18
CA ARG A 94 15.87 3.24 -4.85
C ARG A 94 15.58 2.25 -3.70
N HIS A 95 14.76 1.23 -3.95
CA HIS A 95 14.40 0.23 -2.95
C HIS A 95 15.27 -1.02 -2.98
N ASP A 96 16.22 -1.17 -3.92
CA ASP A 96 17.08 -2.36 -4.06
C ASP A 96 17.79 -2.73 -2.75
N GLY A 97 18.48 -1.75 -2.16
CA GLY A 97 19.20 -1.95 -0.90
C GLY A 97 18.28 -2.42 0.22
N MET A 98 17.10 -1.81 0.36
CA MET A 98 16.11 -2.18 1.38
C MET A 98 15.58 -3.60 1.16
N LEU A 99 15.21 -3.94 -0.07
CA LEU A 99 14.69 -5.26 -0.42
C LEU A 99 15.71 -6.36 -0.12
N ARG A 100 16.97 -6.17 -0.54
CA ARG A 100 18.08 -7.10 -0.24
C ARG A 100 18.32 -7.24 1.26
N GLN A 101 18.41 -6.13 1.99
CA GLN A 101 18.70 -6.15 3.43
C GLN A 101 17.59 -6.82 4.25
N ARG A 102 16.33 -6.68 3.83
CA ARG A 102 15.21 -7.38 4.48
C ARG A 102 15.32 -8.90 4.35
N VAL A 103 15.78 -9.41 3.21
CA VAL A 103 16.02 -10.85 3.04
C VAL A 103 17.21 -11.30 3.88
N LEU A 104 18.33 -10.57 3.81
CA LEU A 104 19.54 -10.89 4.58
C LEU A 104 19.29 -10.86 6.09
N GLY A 105 18.42 -9.98 6.58
CA GLY A 105 18.05 -9.94 8.00
C GLY A 105 17.44 -11.25 8.52
N VAL A 106 16.83 -12.05 7.65
CA VAL A 106 16.19 -13.33 8.00
C VAL A 106 17.03 -14.54 7.57
N TYR A 107 17.65 -14.46 6.40
CA TYR A 107 18.24 -15.61 5.70
C TYR A 107 19.76 -15.55 5.54
N ARG A 108 20.48 -14.67 6.27
CA ARG A 108 21.95 -14.49 6.10
C ARG A 108 22.70 -15.82 6.07
N GLY A 109 22.57 -16.63 7.11
CA GLY A 109 23.29 -17.91 7.20
C GLY A 109 22.84 -18.94 6.14
N ALA A 110 21.58 -18.89 5.72
CA ALA A 110 21.06 -19.78 4.67
C ALA A 110 21.53 -19.40 3.26
N LEU A 111 22.15 -18.22 3.11
CA LEU A 111 22.72 -17.68 1.88
C LEU A 111 24.25 -17.60 1.94
N ASP A 112 24.89 -18.18 2.96
CA ASP A 112 26.35 -18.21 3.07
C ASP A 112 26.96 -18.93 1.85
N GLY A 113 27.95 -18.29 1.22
CA GLY A 113 28.59 -18.80 0.00
C GLY A 113 27.78 -18.58 -1.30
N VAL A 114 26.58 -17.99 -1.23
CA VAL A 114 25.83 -17.58 -2.43
C VAL A 114 26.31 -16.21 -2.88
N ASP A 115 26.98 -16.15 -4.02
CA ASP A 115 27.25 -14.88 -4.71
C ASP A 115 25.91 -14.30 -5.24
N LEU A 116 25.57 -13.10 -4.76
CA LEU A 116 24.29 -12.47 -5.07
C LEU A 116 24.25 -11.84 -6.47
N ASP A 117 25.40 -11.44 -7.01
CA ASP A 117 25.45 -10.90 -8.38
C ASP A 117 25.27 -12.04 -9.38
N ASP A 118 25.90 -13.18 -9.11
CA ASP A 118 25.69 -14.42 -9.85
C ASP A 118 24.24 -14.92 -9.75
N LEU A 119 23.63 -14.88 -8.55
CA LEU A 119 22.21 -15.23 -8.36
C LEU A 119 21.29 -14.29 -9.16
N ALA A 120 21.57 -12.99 -9.15
CA ALA A 120 20.80 -12.01 -9.91
C ALA A 120 20.91 -12.25 -11.43
N ALA A 121 22.13 -12.52 -11.93
CA ALA A 121 22.37 -12.82 -13.34
C ALA A 121 21.65 -14.11 -13.77
N ALA A 122 21.76 -15.17 -12.98
CA ALA A 122 21.09 -16.45 -13.24
C ALA A 122 19.56 -16.31 -13.20
N GLY A 123 19.03 -15.54 -12.23
CA GLY A 123 17.61 -15.25 -12.12
C GLY A 123 17.06 -14.44 -13.32
N ARG A 124 17.82 -13.44 -13.80
CA ARG A 124 17.47 -12.71 -15.02
C ARG A 124 17.42 -13.62 -16.24
N ALA A 125 18.42 -14.49 -16.41
CA ALA A 125 18.46 -15.46 -17.51
C ALA A 125 17.27 -16.43 -17.46
N ALA A 126 16.92 -16.94 -16.28
CA ALA A 126 15.79 -17.86 -16.09
C ALA A 126 14.42 -17.23 -16.38
N LEU A 127 14.31 -15.90 -16.37
CA LEU A 127 13.08 -15.14 -16.63
C LEU A 127 13.07 -14.46 -18.01
N ALA A 128 14.14 -14.61 -18.81
CA ALA A 128 14.34 -13.86 -20.05
C ALA A 128 13.34 -14.20 -21.16
N ASP A 129 12.77 -15.40 -21.15
CA ASP A 129 11.77 -15.83 -22.15
C ASP A 129 10.37 -15.22 -21.92
N GLY A 130 10.18 -14.44 -20.84
CA GLY A 130 8.92 -13.80 -20.50
C GLY A 130 7.84 -14.74 -19.95
N THR A 131 8.10 -16.04 -19.80
CA THR A 131 7.11 -17.00 -19.29
C THR A 131 6.85 -16.77 -17.79
N PRO A 132 5.60 -16.53 -17.35
CA PRO A 132 5.28 -16.38 -15.94
C PRO A 132 5.54 -17.66 -15.12
N ARG A 133 6.41 -17.57 -14.12
CA ARG A 133 6.83 -18.71 -13.28
C ARG A 133 6.59 -18.45 -11.80
N THR A 134 6.28 -19.49 -11.05
CA THR A 134 6.37 -19.44 -9.59
C THR A 134 7.83 -19.30 -9.16
N THR A 135 8.09 -18.75 -7.98
CA THR A 135 9.46 -18.65 -7.45
C THR A 135 10.12 -20.03 -7.34
N ALA A 136 9.37 -21.07 -6.97
CA ALA A 136 9.87 -22.44 -6.90
C ALA A 136 10.29 -22.99 -8.27
N GLU A 137 9.54 -22.67 -9.34
CA GLU A 137 9.91 -23.02 -10.71
C GLU A 137 11.21 -22.34 -11.14
N VAL A 138 11.40 -21.06 -10.81
CA VAL A 138 12.65 -20.33 -11.10
C VAL A 138 13.82 -20.93 -10.32
N VAL A 139 13.68 -21.15 -9.01
CA VAL A 139 14.74 -21.76 -8.17
C VAL A 139 15.11 -23.15 -8.65
N ARG A 140 14.15 -23.95 -9.12
CA ARG A 140 14.42 -25.29 -9.65
C ARG A 140 15.34 -25.27 -10.88
N VAL A 141 15.21 -24.26 -11.76
CA VAL A 141 16.10 -24.08 -12.91
C VAL A 141 17.53 -23.75 -12.46
N LEU A 142 17.69 -23.20 -11.26
CA LEU A 142 18.98 -22.76 -10.69
C LEU A 142 19.57 -23.74 -9.67
N ALA A 143 18.89 -24.86 -9.39
CA ALA A 143 19.20 -25.73 -8.25
C ALA A 143 20.62 -26.31 -8.30
N ASP A 144 21.10 -26.67 -9.48
CA ASP A 144 22.43 -27.29 -9.66
C ASP A 144 23.58 -26.30 -9.43
N ARG A 145 23.32 -24.99 -9.54
CA ARG A 145 24.34 -23.94 -9.33
C ARG A 145 24.60 -23.67 -7.84
N TRP A 146 23.61 -23.94 -6.98
CA TRP A 146 23.73 -23.80 -5.52
C TRP A 146 23.10 -25.00 -4.79
N PRO A 147 23.67 -26.21 -4.93
CA PRO A 147 23.04 -27.44 -4.41
C PRO A 147 22.94 -27.48 -2.88
N ALA A 148 23.81 -26.74 -2.17
CA ALA A 148 23.85 -26.65 -0.72
C ALA A 148 23.00 -25.50 -0.14
N ALA A 149 22.50 -24.59 -0.97
CA ALA A 149 21.77 -23.42 -0.50
C ALA A 149 20.30 -23.76 -0.20
N ASP A 150 19.73 -23.08 0.79
CA ASP A 150 18.32 -23.22 1.11
C ASP A 150 17.45 -22.67 -0.05
N ARG A 151 16.58 -23.53 -0.60
CA ARG A 151 15.76 -23.19 -1.78
C ARG A 151 14.80 -22.03 -1.52
N ARG A 152 14.29 -21.92 -0.28
CA ARG A 152 13.40 -20.81 0.09
C ARG A 152 14.19 -19.51 0.17
N ALA A 153 15.35 -19.51 0.82
CA ALA A 153 16.24 -18.35 0.90
C ALA A 153 16.68 -17.86 -0.48
N LEU A 154 17.06 -18.77 -1.38
CA LEU A 154 17.38 -18.44 -2.78
C LEU A 154 16.21 -17.75 -3.48
N GLY A 155 14.99 -18.30 -3.34
CA GLY A 155 13.79 -17.71 -3.94
C GLY A 155 13.46 -16.33 -3.39
N GLU A 156 13.51 -16.17 -2.07
CA GLU A 156 13.25 -14.89 -1.39
C GLU A 156 14.26 -13.81 -1.79
N MET A 157 15.53 -14.20 -1.96
CA MET A 157 16.61 -13.31 -2.42
C MET A 157 16.51 -12.99 -3.91
N LEU A 158 16.17 -13.96 -4.76
CA LEU A 158 15.99 -13.74 -6.19
C LEU A 158 14.91 -12.68 -6.47
N ILE A 159 13.78 -12.72 -5.76
CA ILE A 159 12.73 -11.70 -5.88
C ILE A 159 13.19 -10.32 -5.40
N ALA A 160 14.14 -10.26 -4.46
CA ALA A 160 14.72 -8.99 -4.00
C ALA A 160 15.75 -8.42 -4.99
N LEU A 161 16.51 -9.28 -5.67
CA LEU A 161 17.58 -8.89 -6.60
C LEU A 161 17.08 -8.59 -8.02
N VAL A 162 16.07 -9.33 -8.48
CA VAL A 162 15.53 -9.19 -9.82
C VAL A 162 14.21 -8.41 -9.75
N PRO A 163 14.10 -7.24 -10.41
CA PRO A 163 12.82 -6.57 -10.56
C PRO A 163 11.80 -7.47 -11.28
N THR A 164 10.71 -7.80 -10.59
CA THR A 164 9.65 -8.68 -11.13
C THR A 164 8.28 -8.06 -10.95
N ALA A 165 7.32 -8.51 -11.75
CA ALA A 165 5.89 -8.26 -11.55
C ALA A 165 5.15 -9.57 -11.28
N GLN A 166 4.06 -9.53 -10.51
CA GLN A 166 3.09 -10.61 -10.44
C GLN A 166 2.15 -10.52 -11.64
N ALA A 167 2.21 -11.51 -12.52
CA ALA A 167 1.37 -11.55 -13.72
C ALA A 167 -0.08 -11.92 -13.38
N PRO A 168 -1.07 -11.39 -14.12
CA PRO A 168 -2.42 -11.93 -14.15
C PRO A 168 -2.43 -13.45 -14.45
N PRO A 169 -3.46 -14.21 -14.04
CA PRO A 169 -4.77 -13.73 -13.57
C PRO A 169 -4.85 -13.43 -12.06
N ARG A 170 -3.78 -13.63 -11.29
CA ARG A 170 -3.79 -13.28 -9.85
C ARG A 170 -3.86 -11.75 -9.70
N GLY A 171 -4.87 -11.27 -8.99
CA GLY A 171 -5.10 -9.83 -8.83
C GLY A 171 -6.22 -9.30 -9.71
N LEU A 172 -6.78 -10.10 -10.63
CA LEU A 172 -8.01 -9.74 -11.34
C LEU A 172 -9.23 -9.89 -10.43
N TRP A 173 -10.29 -9.16 -10.73
CA TRP A 173 -11.50 -9.10 -9.92
C TRP A 173 -12.08 -10.50 -9.73
N ARG A 174 -12.41 -10.86 -8.48
CA ARG A 174 -13.02 -12.15 -8.09
C ARG A 174 -12.28 -13.38 -8.63
N THR A 175 -11.00 -13.25 -8.94
CA THR A 175 -10.19 -14.32 -9.54
C THR A 175 -9.16 -14.86 -8.55
N THR A 176 -9.26 -16.15 -8.24
CA THR A 176 -8.30 -16.87 -7.40
C THR A 176 -7.24 -17.52 -8.28
N ALA A 177 -5.97 -17.13 -8.10
CA ALA A 177 -4.84 -17.74 -8.78
C ALA A 177 -3.57 -17.67 -7.93
N GLY A 178 -2.65 -18.60 -8.15
CA GLY A 178 -1.32 -18.60 -7.54
C GLY A 178 -0.44 -17.47 -8.05
N VAL A 179 0.62 -17.13 -7.31
CA VAL A 179 1.59 -16.11 -7.74
C VAL A 179 2.44 -16.67 -8.88
N ARG A 180 2.43 -15.99 -10.03
CA ARG A 180 3.42 -16.19 -11.09
C ARG A 180 4.12 -14.86 -11.35
N THR A 181 5.43 -14.93 -11.50
CA THR A 181 6.33 -13.79 -11.63
C THR A 181 6.95 -13.74 -13.01
N VAL A 182 7.14 -12.52 -13.51
CA VAL A 182 7.83 -12.22 -14.78
C VAL A 182 8.87 -11.14 -14.51
N ALA A 183 9.95 -11.12 -15.30
CA ALA A 183 10.91 -10.01 -15.26
C ALA A 183 10.21 -8.71 -15.65
N LEU A 184 10.39 -7.66 -14.84
CA LEU A 184 9.68 -6.40 -15.03
C LEU A 184 10.04 -5.74 -16.38
N ALA A 185 11.33 -5.79 -16.77
CA ALA A 185 11.80 -5.20 -18.01
C ALA A 185 11.15 -5.80 -19.25
N GLY A 186 11.15 -7.13 -19.36
CA GLY A 186 10.46 -7.83 -20.45
C GLY A 186 8.94 -7.66 -20.40
N TRP A 187 8.35 -7.56 -19.21
CA TRP A 187 6.91 -7.36 -19.05
C TRP A 187 6.46 -5.97 -19.52
N LEU A 188 7.20 -4.91 -19.15
CA LEU A 188 6.86 -3.53 -19.49
C LEU A 188 7.50 -3.03 -20.79
N GLY A 189 8.44 -3.78 -21.36
CA GLY A 189 9.24 -3.34 -22.50
C GLY A 189 10.19 -2.17 -22.17
N ARG A 190 10.44 -1.92 -20.88
CA ARG A 190 11.21 -0.78 -20.35
C ARG A 190 12.01 -1.21 -19.14
N GLU A 191 13.27 -0.81 -19.09
CA GLU A 191 14.13 -1.04 -17.93
C GLU A 191 13.73 -0.14 -16.75
N VAL A 192 14.03 -0.62 -15.54
CA VAL A 192 13.95 0.19 -14.32
C VAL A 192 14.92 1.36 -14.43
N ASP A 193 14.50 2.54 -13.98
CA ASP A 193 15.36 3.73 -14.01
C ASP A 193 16.59 3.49 -13.12
N PRO A 194 17.80 3.82 -13.60
CA PRO A 194 19.02 3.61 -12.83
C PRO A 194 18.99 4.44 -11.53
N PRO A 195 19.75 4.03 -10.50
CA PRO A 195 19.94 4.85 -9.32
C PRO A 195 20.38 6.28 -9.70
N ALA A 196 19.88 7.26 -8.95
CA ALA A 196 20.28 8.66 -9.16
C ALA A 196 21.81 8.81 -9.02
N PRO A 197 22.45 9.68 -9.82
CA PRO A 197 23.86 10.01 -9.67
C PRO A 197 24.20 10.44 -8.25
N GLU A 198 25.39 10.08 -7.78
CA GLU A 198 25.87 10.46 -6.45
C GLU A 198 25.79 11.98 -6.23
N GLY A 199 25.32 12.38 -5.04
CA GLY A 199 25.08 13.79 -4.71
C GLY A 199 23.78 14.38 -5.26
N THR A 200 23.04 13.66 -6.10
CA THR A 200 21.68 14.04 -6.55
C THR A 200 20.63 13.09 -5.97
N ASP A 201 19.39 13.56 -5.85
CA ASP A 201 18.29 12.70 -5.38
C ASP A 201 16.90 13.11 -5.93
N PRO A 202 16.72 13.23 -7.26
CA PRO A 202 15.43 13.63 -7.83
C PRO A 202 14.28 12.68 -7.45
N VAL A 203 14.53 11.37 -7.44
CA VAL A 203 13.54 10.35 -7.05
C VAL A 203 13.16 10.47 -5.57
N GLY A 204 14.12 10.72 -4.68
CA GLY A 204 13.83 10.95 -3.28
C GLY A 204 13.03 12.21 -3.05
N ARG A 205 13.35 13.31 -3.75
CA ARG A 205 12.60 14.58 -3.68
C ARG A 205 11.15 14.38 -4.14
N ASP A 206 10.94 13.68 -5.25
CA ASP A 206 9.60 13.32 -5.75
C ASP A 206 8.83 12.47 -4.73
N LEU A 207 9.46 11.43 -4.17
CA LEU A 207 8.84 10.60 -3.13
C LEU A 207 8.42 11.39 -1.90
N VAL A 208 9.23 12.36 -1.45
CA VAL A 208 8.86 13.24 -0.32
C VAL A 208 7.62 14.06 -0.67
N ARG A 209 7.60 14.70 -1.85
CA ARG A 209 6.46 15.52 -2.28
C ARG A 209 5.19 14.70 -2.42
N ARG A 210 5.27 13.56 -3.11
CA ARG A 210 4.11 12.66 -3.31
C ARG A 210 3.63 12.06 -2.00
N TYR A 211 4.54 11.71 -1.10
CA TYR A 211 4.16 11.29 0.25
C TYR A 211 3.41 12.40 1.00
N LEU A 212 3.90 13.64 0.99
CA LEU A 212 3.21 14.74 1.67
C LEU A 212 1.87 15.11 1.00
N ALA A 213 1.77 15.00 -0.32
CA ALA A 213 0.52 15.19 -1.05
C ALA A 213 -0.56 14.17 -0.65
N ALA A 214 -0.18 12.92 -0.37
CA ALA A 214 -1.10 11.85 -0.01
C ALA A 214 -1.30 11.67 1.51
N TYR A 215 -0.30 12.01 2.32
CA TYR A 215 -0.24 11.66 3.75
C TYR A 215 0.08 12.83 4.68
N GLY A 216 0.41 14.02 4.16
CA GLY A 216 0.74 15.19 4.98
C GLY A 216 -0.46 15.73 5.80
N PRO A 217 -0.22 16.60 6.80
CA PRO A 217 1.06 16.87 7.46
C PRO A 217 1.62 15.62 8.17
N ALA A 218 2.93 15.39 8.04
CA ALA A 218 3.58 14.19 8.54
C ALA A 218 5.01 14.45 9.05
N ALA A 219 5.46 13.66 10.02
CA ALA A 219 6.85 13.71 10.49
C ALA A 219 7.76 12.87 9.58
N SER A 220 9.07 13.13 9.61
CA SER A 220 10.05 12.29 8.90
C SER A 220 10.02 10.82 9.36
N ALA A 221 9.61 10.57 10.62
CA ALA A 221 9.40 9.22 11.13
C ALA A 221 8.23 8.49 10.43
N ASP A 222 7.19 9.21 10.03
CA ASP A 222 6.05 8.66 9.29
C ASP A 222 6.47 8.30 7.86
N LEU A 223 7.19 9.20 7.17
CA LEU A 223 7.78 8.92 5.86
C LEU A 223 8.67 7.67 5.89
N ARG A 224 9.53 7.55 6.91
CA ARG A 224 10.39 6.37 7.13
C ARG A 224 9.57 5.10 7.31
N ALA A 225 8.54 5.14 8.16
CA ALA A 225 7.67 3.99 8.42
C ALA A 225 6.91 3.55 7.16
N TRP A 226 6.47 4.51 6.34
CA TRP A 226 5.79 4.24 5.08
C TRP A 226 6.73 3.65 4.02
N CYS A 227 7.79 4.36 3.59
CA CYS A 227 8.62 3.86 2.47
C CYS A 227 9.47 2.63 2.85
N GLY A 228 9.80 2.47 4.14
CA GLY A 228 10.69 1.42 4.61
C GLY A 228 12.17 1.69 4.34
N LEU A 229 12.52 2.86 3.79
CA LEU A 229 13.88 3.37 3.65
C LEU A 229 14.32 4.09 4.93
N ALA A 230 15.53 4.66 4.97
CA ALA A 230 16.07 5.39 6.13
C ALA A 230 15.40 6.76 6.42
N GLY A 231 14.27 7.09 5.77
CA GLY A 231 13.53 8.34 5.98
C GLY A 231 13.93 9.51 5.10
N LEU A 232 14.80 9.28 4.11
CA LEU A 232 15.17 10.24 3.05
C LEU A 232 15.65 11.63 3.53
N PRO A 233 16.55 11.73 4.54
CA PRO A 233 16.91 13.02 5.13
C PRO A 233 17.48 14.02 4.13
N ALA A 234 18.32 13.58 3.18
CA ALA A 234 18.88 14.44 2.13
C ALA A 234 17.78 14.97 1.19
N ALA A 235 16.80 14.15 0.82
CA ALA A 235 15.68 14.59 0.00
C ALA A 235 14.79 15.59 0.74
N VAL A 236 14.48 15.32 2.02
CA VAL A 236 13.71 16.23 2.88
C VAL A 236 14.41 17.58 3.01
N ALA A 237 15.73 17.60 3.22
CA ALA A 237 16.51 18.83 3.26
C ALA A 237 16.47 19.58 1.92
N ALA A 238 16.59 18.85 0.80
CA ALA A 238 16.63 19.45 -0.53
C ALA A 238 15.32 20.09 -0.98
N VAL A 239 14.17 19.67 -0.43
CA VAL A 239 12.85 20.27 -0.73
C VAL A 239 12.36 21.16 0.40
N ARG A 240 13.19 21.43 1.42
CA ARG A 240 12.74 22.04 2.67
C ARG A 240 12.08 23.41 2.47
N ASP A 241 12.63 24.22 1.56
CA ASP A 241 12.16 25.58 1.24
C ASP A 241 10.81 25.59 0.52
N GLU A 242 10.36 24.44 0.01
CA GLU A 242 9.04 24.25 -0.61
C GLU A 242 7.97 23.86 0.43
N LEU A 243 8.35 23.60 1.69
CA LEU A 243 7.48 22.99 2.70
C LEU A 243 7.16 23.94 3.86
N VAL A 244 5.92 23.87 4.33
CA VAL A 244 5.50 24.50 5.60
C VAL A 244 5.69 23.55 6.77
N SER A 245 5.60 24.08 7.99
CA SER A 245 5.72 23.27 9.20
C SER A 245 4.68 23.56 10.26
N PHE A 246 4.34 22.49 10.96
CA PHE A 246 3.40 22.44 12.07
C PHE A 246 4.03 21.68 13.24
N ARG A 247 3.39 21.74 14.40
CA ARG A 247 3.60 20.77 15.48
C ARG A 247 2.35 19.96 15.69
N ASP A 248 2.49 18.74 16.18
CA ASP A 248 1.37 18.07 16.87
C ASP A 248 1.34 18.45 18.36
N GLU A 249 0.32 17.97 19.07
CA GLU A 249 0.16 18.15 20.53
C GLU A 249 1.31 17.53 21.35
N ARG A 250 2.03 16.56 20.77
CA ARG A 250 3.23 15.94 21.37
C ARG A 250 4.51 16.72 21.07
N GLY A 251 4.40 17.85 20.36
CA GLY A 251 5.51 18.72 19.98
C GLY A 251 6.35 18.25 18.80
N ARG A 252 6.01 17.14 18.13
CA ARG A 252 6.74 16.64 16.96
C ARG A 252 6.59 17.61 15.80
N VAL A 253 7.66 17.84 15.05
CA VAL A 253 7.62 18.67 13.85
C VAL A 253 6.99 17.89 12.71
N LEU A 254 5.95 18.47 12.11
CA LEU A 254 5.28 17.95 10.93
C LEU A 254 5.61 18.84 9.74
N LEU A 255 5.88 18.22 8.60
CA LEU A 255 6.08 18.89 7.32
C LEU A 255 4.84 18.71 6.46
N ASP A 256 4.53 19.70 5.63
CA ASP A 256 3.43 19.62 4.67
C ASP A 256 3.68 20.52 3.47
N LEU A 257 2.91 20.29 2.40
CA LEU A 257 2.87 21.18 1.25
C LEU A 257 2.02 22.43 1.56
N PRO A 258 2.43 23.63 1.13
CA PRO A 258 1.74 24.88 1.43
C PRO A 258 0.25 24.85 1.10
N ASP A 259 -0.11 24.34 -0.09
CA ASP A 259 -1.49 24.38 -0.60
C ASP A 259 -2.27 23.07 -0.41
N ALA A 260 -1.70 22.07 0.28
CA ALA A 260 -2.37 20.80 0.48
C ALA A 260 -3.57 20.93 1.45
N PRO A 261 -4.67 20.19 1.20
CA PRO A 261 -5.96 20.44 1.84
C PRO A 261 -5.91 20.15 3.34
N ARG A 262 -6.18 21.13 4.20
CA ARG A 262 -6.31 20.93 5.66
C ARG A 262 -7.68 21.43 6.11
N PRO A 263 -8.75 20.65 5.89
CA PRO A 263 -10.10 21.04 6.27
C PRO A 263 -10.21 21.29 7.77
N ASP A 264 -11.22 22.06 8.15
CA ASP A 264 -11.53 22.31 9.55
C ASP A 264 -11.74 20.99 10.33
N PRO A 265 -11.26 20.86 11.59
CA PRO A 265 -11.44 19.67 12.41
C PRO A 265 -12.90 19.21 12.57
N ASP A 266 -13.86 20.13 12.46
CA ASP A 266 -15.29 19.87 12.56
C ASP A 266 -15.93 19.45 11.23
N THR A 267 -15.16 19.42 10.14
CA THR A 267 -15.62 18.90 8.84
C THR A 267 -16.21 17.49 9.05
N PRO A 268 -17.46 17.21 8.64
CA PRO A 268 -18.04 15.88 8.81
C PRO A 268 -17.27 14.82 8.03
N ALA A 269 -17.02 13.66 8.65
CA ALA A 269 -16.40 12.51 7.98
C ALA A 269 -17.41 11.35 7.87
N PRO A 270 -17.75 10.91 6.65
CA PRO A 270 -18.71 9.84 6.44
C PRO A 270 -18.17 8.48 6.90
N ALA A 271 -19.08 7.50 7.03
CA ALA A 271 -18.67 6.11 7.24
C ALA A 271 -17.90 5.59 6.02
N ARG A 272 -16.82 4.84 6.25
CA ARG A 272 -15.99 4.22 5.20
C ARG A 272 -15.57 2.81 5.59
N PHE A 273 -15.58 1.89 4.63
CA PHE A 273 -15.13 0.52 4.83
C PHE A 273 -13.75 0.34 4.20
N LEU A 274 -12.71 0.39 5.02
CA LEU A 274 -11.34 0.22 4.56
C LEU A 274 -10.99 -1.26 4.36
N PRO A 275 -10.22 -1.60 3.31
CA PRO A 275 -9.66 -2.93 3.13
C PRO A 275 -8.60 -3.27 4.18
N ALA A 276 -8.14 -4.51 4.12
CA ALA A 276 -6.98 -4.96 4.88
C ALA A 276 -5.73 -4.22 4.37
N PHE A 277 -4.85 -3.85 5.30
CA PHE A 277 -3.60 -3.14 5.00
C PHE A 277 -3.76 -1.78 4.32
N ASP A 278 -4.88 -1.08 4.56
CA ASP A 278 -5.17 0.20 3.91
C ASP A 278 -4.14 1.30 4.25
N ASN A 279 -3.83 2.13 3.24
CA ASN A 279 -2.89 3.23 3.29
C ASN A 279 -3.21 4.26 4.37
N ALA A 280 -4.49 4.55 4.64
CA ALA A 280 -4.89 5.53 5.65
C ALA A 280 -4.43 5.14 7.06
N VAL A 281 -4.24 3.84 7.31
CA VAL A 281 -3.73 3.32 8.60
C VAL A 281 -2.23 3.07 8.54
N LEU A 282 -1.73 2.45 7.45
CA LEU A 282 -0.34 1.98 7.36
C LEU A 282 0.65 3.04 6.87
N GLY A 283 0.18 4.19 6.39
CA GLY A 283 1.01 5.31 5.89
C GLY A 283 1.79 6.07 6.96
N TYR A 284 1.67 5.70 8.23
CA TYR A 284 2.22 6.45 9.35
C TYR A 284 2.95 5.57 10.36
N HIS A 285 3.95 6.19 11.00
CA HIS A 285 4.52 5.67 12.24
C HIS A 285 3.52 5.89 13.37
N ASP A 286 3.03 7.13 13.50
CA ASP A 286 2.00 7.47 14.46
C ASP A 286 0.61 7.42 13.83
N ARG A 287 -0.16 6.43 14.26
CA ARG A 287 -1.45 6.08 13.67
C ARG A 287 -2.63 6.62 14.50
N THR A 288 -2.38 7.33 15.61
CA THR A 288 -3.43 7.78 16.53
C THR A 288 -4.41 8.76 15.90
N ARG A 289 -4.02 9.40 14.79
CA ARG A 289 -4.93 10.19 13.94
C ARG A 289 -6.07 9.37 13.31
N ILE A 290 -5.97 8.04 13.20
CA ILE A 290 -6.98 7.18 12.55
C ILE A 290 -7.42 6.02 13.44
N ILE A 291 -6.50 5.39 14.18
CA ILE A 291 -6.75 4.20 14.99
C ILE A 291 -6.19 4.36 16.40
N ASP A 292 -6.97 3.98 17.41
CA ASP A 292 -6.54 4.02 18.80
C ASP A 292 -5.47 2.96 19.10
N ASP A 293 -4.58 3.25 20.05
CA ASP A 293 -3.47 2.37 20.41
C ASP A 293 -3.90 0.97 20.85
N ALA A 294 -5.06 0.85 21.50
CA ALA A 294 -5.64 -0.44 21.90
C ALA A 294 -5.90 -1.37 20.71
N HIS A 295 -6.16 -0.80 19.53
CA HIS A 295 -6.54 -1.53 18.32
C HIS A 295 -5.42 -1.60 17.28
N ARG A 296 -4.28 -0.91 17.51
CA ARG A 296 -3.20 -0.74 16.51
C ARG A 296 -2.68 -2.07 15.96
N LEU A 297 -2.64 -3.13 16.76
CA LEU A 297 -2.15 -4.46 16.35
C LEU A 297 -3.08 -5.17 15.35
N LEU A 298 -4.36 -4.81 15.30
CA LEU A 298 -5.31 -5.34 14.31
C LEU A 298 -4.86 -5.00 12.87
N SER A 299 -4.25 -3.83 12.69
CA SER A 299 -3.73 -3.40 11.38
C SER A 299 -2.55 -4.27 10.90
N VAL A 300 -1.76 -4.82 11.83
CA VAL A 300 -0.66 -5.74 11.52
C VAL A 300 -1.21 -7.11 11.11
N GLY A 301 -2.31 -7.54 11.74
CA GLY A 301 -3.01 -8.79 11.40
C GLY A 301 -3.84 -8.75 10.12
N GLY A 302 -3.86 -7.62 9.40
CA GLY A 302 -4.64 -7.48 8.17
C GLY A 302 -6.15 -7.35 8.41
N ALA A 303 -6.57 -6.79 9.55
CA ALA A 303 -7.98 -6.48 9.75
C ALA A 303 -8.47 -5.43 8.74
N ARG A 304 -9.68 -5.62 8.24
CA ARG A 304 -10.45 -4.61 7.52
C ARG A 304 -11.19 -3.74 8.53
N PHE A 305 -11.29 -2.44 8.29
CA PHE A 305 -11.81 -1.49 9.28
C PHE A 305 -13.06 -0.76 8.80
N VAL A 306 -13.92 -0.42 9.74
CA VAL A 306 -15.00 0.56 9.54
C VAL A 306 -14.58 1.86 10.21
N LEU A 307 -14.49 2.92 9.43
CA LEU A 307 -14.34 4.27 9.95
C LEU A 307 -15.71 4.85 10.26
N LEU A 308 -15.85 5.45 11.44
CA LEU A 308 -16.97 6.32 11.79
C LEU A 308 -16.38 7.64 12.24
N ASP A 309 -16.89 8.73 11.65
CA ASP A 309 -16.38 10.07 11.92
C ASP A 309 -14.85 10.18 11.75
N GLY A 310 -14.33 9.43 10.78
CA GLY A 310 -12.92 9.41 10.43
C GLY A 310 -12.02 8.52 11.27
N ARG A 311 -12.51 7.89 12.35
CA ARG A 311 -11.72 7.00 13.20
C ARG A 311 -12.17 5.54 13.08
N VAL A 312 -11.23 4.61 13.26
CA VAL A 312 -11.52 3.18 13.34
C VAL A 312 -12.46 2.93 14.52
N ALA A 313 -13.67 2.45 14.21
CA ALA A 313 -14.72 2.17 15.18
C ALA A 313 -15.13 0.69 15.20
N GLY A 314 -14.79 -0.06 14.16
CA GLY A 314 -15.11 -1.48 14.03
C GLY A 314 -14.18 -2.18 13.05
N THR A 315 -14.26 -3.50 13.03
CA THR A 315 -13.74 -4.33 11.94
C THR A 315 -14.88 -4.88 11.09
N TRP A 316 -14.57 -5.41 9.92
CA TRP A 316 -15.57 -6.11 9.12
C TRP A 316 -15.01 -7.30 8.35
N THR A 317 -15.89 -8.26 8.05
CA THR A 317 -15.61 -9.44 7.23
C THR A 317 -16.76 -9.70 6.28
N VAL A 318 -16.60 -10.70 5.40
CA VAL A 318 -17.69 -11.22 4.57
C VAL A 318 -17.89 -12.68 4.93
N ASP A 319 -19.11 -13.03 5.31
CA ASP A 319 -19.51 -14.39 5.68
C ASP A 319 -20.72 -14.82 4.85
N ALA A 320 -20.57 -15.87 4.04
CA ALA A 320 -21.60 -16.37 3.11
C ALA A 320 -22.29 -15.24 2.28
N GLY A 321 -21.51 -14.26 1.84
CA GLY A 321 -21.97 -13.09 1.09
C GLY A 321 -22.63 -11.98 1.92
N THR A 322 -22.61 -12.06 3.25
CA THR A 322 -23.07 -11.01 4.16
C THR A 322 -21.89 -10.23 4.71
N VAL A 323 -21.92 -8.90 4.61
CA VAL A 323 -20.96 -8.03 5.27
C VAL A 323 -21.25 -7.99 6.77
N VAL A 324 -20.31 -8.44 7.58
CA VAL A 324 -20.45 -8.48 9.04
C VAL A 324 -19.56 -7.41 9.65
N VAL A 325 -20.18 -6.44 10.35
CA VAL A 325 -19.47 -5.39 11.10
C VAL A 325 -19.37 -5.79 12.56
N THR A 326 -18.16 -5.79 13.10
CA THR A 326 -17.87 -6.04 14.51
C THR A 326 -17.41 -4.73 15.17
N PRO A 327 -18.27 -4.08 15.98
CA PRO A 327 -17.89 -2.85 16.68
C PRO A 327 -16.74 -3.08 17.66
N LEU A 328 -15.81 -2.12 17.74
CA LEU A 328 -14.73 -2.09 18.74
C LEU A 328 -15.10 -1.25 19.97
N ARG A 329 -16.22 -0.52 19.88
CA ARG A 329 -16.84 0.24 20.97
C ARG A 329 -18.36 0.26 20.81
N ALA A 330 -19.07 0.82 21.80
CA ALA A 330 -20.49 1.12 21.67
C ALA A 330 -20.75 2.09 20.49
N PHE A 331 -21.65 1.68 19.59
CA PHE A 331 -22.18 2.55 18.54
C PHE A 331 -23.45 3.26 19.01
N THR A 332 -23.57 4.54 18.70
CA THR A 332 -24.86 5.24 18.74
C THR A 332 -25.82 4.67 17.70
N ARG A 333 -27.11 5.02 17.80
CA ARG A 333 -28.11 4.64 16.80
C ARG A 333 -27.76 5.18 15.40
N ALA A 334 -27.26 6.41 15.32
CA ALA A 334 -26.86 7.05 14.07
C ALA A 334 -25.63 6.36 13.45
N GLU A 335 -24.63 6.05 14.26
CA GLU A 335 -23.43 5.31 13.83
C GLU A 335 -23.75 3.91 13.31
N ARG A 336 -24.63 3.18 14.01
CA ARG A 336 -25.10 1.86 13.56
C ARG A 336 -25.83 1.95 12.21
N ALA A 337 -26.65 2.99 12.02
CA ALA A 337 -27.35 3.22 10.76
C ALA A 337 -26.36 3.54 9.63
N ALA A 338 -25.42 4.45 9.85
CA ALA A 338 -24.39 4.83 8.87
C ALA A 338 -23.49 3.65 8.49
N ALA A 339 -23.05 2.85 9.47
CA ALA A 339 -22.26 1.64 9.22
C ALA A 339 -23.06 0.59 8.42
N ALA A 340 -24.36 0.43 8.72
CA ALA A 340 -25.21 -0.48 7.98
C ALA A 340 -25.44 0.01 6.53
N GLU A 341 -25.63 1.30 6.31
CA GLU A 341 -25.82 1.88 4.98
C GLU A 341 -24.58 1.72 4.09
N GLU A 342 -23.42 2.16 4.55
CA GLU A 342 -22.16 1.97 3.82
C GLU A 342 -21.83 0.47 3.67
N GLY A 343 -22.18 -0.34 4.67
CA GLY A 343 -22.07 -1.80 4.64
C GLY A 343 -22.94 -2.47 3.56
N ARG A 344 -24.13 -1.95 3.27
CA ARG A 344 -24.97 -2.40 2.14
C ARG A 344 -24.34 -2.03 0.81
N ALA A 345 -23.75 -0.84 0.72
CA ALA A 345 -23.09 -0.38 -0.50
C ALA A 345 -21.86 -1.23 -0.84
N VAL A 346 -21.01 -1.55 0.15
CA VAL A 346 -19.87 -2.44 -0.08
C VAL A 346 -20.32 -3.89 -0.35
N ALA A 347 -21.38 -4.37 0.30
CA ALA A 347 -21.96 -5.69 -0.03
C ALA A 347 -22.41 -5.75 -1.50
N SER A 348 -23.11 -4.71 -1.97
CA SER A 348 -23.54 -4.56 -3.36
C SER A 348 -22.34 -4.59 -4.31
N PHE A 349 -21.28 -3.83 -4.00
CA PHE A 349 -20.06 -3.80 -4.81
C PHE A 349 -19.38 -5.16 -4.90
N LEU A 350 -19.20 -5.84 -3.77
CA LEU A 350 -18.53 -7.14 -3.71
C LEU A 350 -19.30 -8.26 -4.42
N SER A 351 -20.61 -8.10 -4.61
CA SER A 351 -21.49 -9.08 -5.25
C SER A 351 -21.99 -8.63 -6.63
N ASP A 352 -21.40 -7.60 -7.25
CA ASP A 352 -21.87 -7.03 -8.52
C ASP A 352 -23.39 -6.74 -8.54
N GLY A 353 -23.92 -6.24 -7.42
CA GLY A 353 -25.33 -5.88 -7.25
C GLY A 353 -26.26 -7.01 -6.80
N GLU A 354 -25.79 -8.27 -6.74
CA GLU A 354 -26.65 -9.42 -6.41
C GLU A 354 -27.28 -9.37 -5.01
N ASN A 355 -26.62 -8.79 -4.01
CA ASN A 355 -27.19 -8.62 -2.69
C ASN A 355 -26.59 -7.45 -1.89
N GLN A 356 -27.29 -7.03 -0.85
CA GLN A 356 -26.89 -5.95 0.04
C GLN A 356 -26.91 -6.39 1.50
N ARG A 357 -26.57 -7.67 1.78
CA ARG A 357 -26.73 -8.21 3.13
C ARG A 357 -25.66 -7.64 4.05
N VAL A 358 -26.10 -6.99 5.11
CA VAL A 358 -25.25 -6.46 6.17
C VAL A 358 -25.77 -6.89 7.54
N ARG A 359 -24.84 -7.20 8.44
CA ARG A 359 -25.14 -7.47 9.84
C ARG A 359 -24.15 -6.69 10.72
N VAL A 360 -24.67 -5.79 11.55
CA VAL A 360 -23.87 -5.12 12.58
C VAL A 360 -24.03 -5.88 13.89
N ALA A 361 -22.95 -6.47 14.39
CA ALA A 361 -22.94 -7.24 15.63
C ALA A 361 -23.35 -6.37 16.85
N ALA A 362 -23.62 -7.05 17.96
CA ALA A 362 -23.78 -6.39 19.25
C ALA A 362 -22.46 -5.69 19.62
N SER A 363 -22.55 -4.48 20.17
CA SER A 363 -21.37 -3.77 20.65
C SER A 363 -20.76 -4.50 21.86
N PRO A 364 -19.43 -4.42 22.07
CA PRO A 364 -18.85 -4.80 23.35
C PRO A 364 -19.50 -3.97 24.47
N ARG A 365 -19.69 -4.60 25.64
CA ARG A 365 -20.28 -3.97 26.82
C ARG A 365 -19.36 -2.93 27.43
#